data_AF-A0A9D2WP46-F1
#
_entry.id   AF-A0A9D2WP46-F1
#
_cell.length_a   1.000
_cell.length_b   1.000
_cell.length_c   1.000
_cell.angle_alpha   90.00
_cell.angle_beta   90.00
_cell.angle_gamma   90.00
#
_symmetry.space_group_name_H-M   'P 1'
#
loop_
_entity.id
_entity.type
_entity.pdbx_description
1 polymer ?
#
loop_
_entity_poly.entity_id
_entity_poly.type
_entity_poly.pdbx_seq_one_letter_code
_entity_poly.pdbx_strand_id
1 'polypeptide(L)'
;MTFEVKLKTGFFRTRSYYLTIGQGRLVLTPQDSTDDGCVVIEASQLQSIYLTAGEFEVIADGIYTGSFAPHTNLNQLSCLLAMELGEKFSVQFELP
;
A
#
# COMPACT_ATOMS: atom_id res chain seq x y z
N MET A 1 -10.64 3.61 3.68
CA MET A 1 -10.50 2.42 4.57
C MET A 1 -9.03 2.28 4.97
N THR A 2 -8.76 1.71 6.15
CA THR A 2 -7.41 1.64 6.71
C THR A 2 -7.00 0.19 6.95
N PHE A 3 -5.77 -0.14 6.59
CA PHE A 3 -5.17 -1.47 6.72
C PHE A 3 -3.87 -1.39 7.50
N GLU A 4 -3.57 -2.42 8.30
CA GLU A 4 -2.29 -2.56 8.97
C GLU A 4 -1.26 -3.17 8.02
N VAL A 5 -0.13 -2.49 7.87
CA VAL A 5 0.96 -2.93 6.99
C VAL A 5 2.32 -2.79 7.66
N LYS A 6 3.29 -3.57 7.21
CA LYS A 6 4.70 -3.40 7.51
C LYS A 6 5.43 -2.91 6.27
N LEU A 7 5.95 -1.69 6.32
CA LEU A 7 6.69 -1.08 5.22
C LEU A 7 8.19 -1.38 5.36
N LYS A 8 8.86 -1.75 4.27
CA LYS A 8 10.32 -1.91 4.21
C LYS A 8 10.95 -0.51 4.13
N THR A 9 11.60 -0.07 5.21
CA THR A 9 12.28 1.23 5.32
C THR A 9 13.81 1.00 5.35
N GLY A 10 14.43 0.84 4.18
CA GLY A 10 15.87 0.57 4.03
C GLY A 10 16.22 -0.93 3.99
N PHE A 11 17.52 -1.25 3.98
CA PHE A 11 18.03 -2.59 3.66
C PHE A 11 17.57 -3.74 4.58
N PHE A 12 17.28 -3.47 5.86
CA PHE A 12 16.96 -4.54 6.83
C PHE A 12 15.84 -4.18 7.81
N ARG A 13 15.16 -3.04 7.64
CA ARG A 13 14.17 -2.58 8.62
C ARG A 13 12.79 -2.60 8.01
N THR A 14 11.87 -3.25 8.71
CA THR A 14 10.44 -3.11 8.49
C THR A 14 9.84 -2.34 9.65
N ARG A 15 8.86 -1.48 9.36
CA ARG A 15 8.18 -0.65 10.34
C ARG A 15 6.68 -0.73 10.15
N SER A 16 5.93 -0.59 11.23
CA SER A 16 4.47 -0.68 11.19
C SER A 16 3.86 0.64 10.72
N TYR A 17 2.95 0.55 9.75
CA TYR A 17 2.23 1.67 9.17
C TYR A 17 0.74 1.33 9.07
N TYR A 18 -0.09 2.35 9.07
CA TYR A 18 -1.46 2.29 8.59
C TYR A 18 -1.49 2.73 7.13
N LEU A 19 -1.96 1.87 6.24
CA LEU A 19 -2.29 2.22 4.85
C LEU A 19 -3.76 2.64 4.78
N THR A 20 -4.02 3.92 4.56
CA THR A 20 -5.36 4.44 4.32
C THR A 20 -5.58 4.68 2.83
N ILE A 21 -6.62 4.09 2.28
CA ILE A 21 -7.02 4.18 0.87
C ILE A 21 -8.35 4.92 0.80
N GLY A 22 -8.40 5.98 0.02
CA GLY A 22 -9.63 6.73 -0.23
C GLY A 22 -9.38 8.14 -0.74
N GLN A 23 -10.41 8.75 -1.32
CA GLN A 23 -10.35 10.11 -1.88
C GLN A 23 -9.31 10.20 -3.02
N GLY A 24 -9.13 9.12 -3.78
CA GLY A 24 -8.14 9.08 -4.87
C GLY A 24 -6.68 9.13 -4.41
N ARG A 25 -6.38 8.70 -3.19
CA ARG A 25 -5.01 8.66 -2.65
C ARG A 25 -4.75 7.46 -1.75
N LEU A 26 -3.47 7.16 -1.60
CA LEU A 26 -2.92 6.22 -0.62
C LEU A 26 -2.13 7.00 0.42
N VAL A 27 -2.40 6.78 1.70
CA VAL A 27 -1.70 7.44 2.80
C VAL A 27 -1.10 6.39 3.72
N LEU A 28 0.23 6.36 3.81
CA LEU A 28 0.98 5.54 4.77
C LEU A 28 1.32 6.39 5.99
N THR A 29 0.66 6.10 7.11
CA THR A 29 0.87 6.77 8.40
C THR A 29 1.69 5.86 9.30
N PRO A 30 2.86 6.27 9.81
CA PRO A 30 3.62 5.46 10.77
C PRO A 30 2.78 5.18 12.02
N GLN A 31 2.88 3.96 12.56
CA GLN A 31 2.23 3.63 13.84
C GLN A 31 3.08 4.06 15.04
N ASP A 32 4.39 4.09 14.87
CA ASP A 32 5.33 4.54 15.89
C ASP A 32 5.40 6.07 15.89
N SER A 33 5.47 6.69 17.08
CA SER A 33 5.46 8.14 17.28
C SER A 33 6.74 8.87 16.85
N THR A 34 7.50 8.32 15.91
CA THR A 34 8.70 8.96 15.38
C THR A 34 8.32 10.02 14.35
N ASP A 35 9.15 11.06 14.28
CA ASP A 35 9.07 12.27 13.44
C ASP A 35 9.02 12.02 11.92
N ASP A 36 8.77 10.77 11.51
CA ASP A 36 8.62 10.38 10.12
C ASP A 36 7.25 10.86 9.63
N GLY A 37 7.26 11.73 8.63
CA GLY A 37 6.03 12.23 8.02
C GLY A 37 5.18 11.10 7.42
N CYS A 38 3.89 11.37 7.29
CA CYS A 38 3.01 10.51 6.49
C CYS A 38 3.47 10.54 5.02
N VAL A 39 3.51 9.38 4.38
CA VAL A 39 3.69 9.32 2.94
C VAL A 39 2.32 9.39 2.30
N VAL A 40 2.11 10.40 1.45
CA VAL A 40 0.87 10.58 0.68
C VAL A 40 1.21 10.34 -0.80
N ILE A 41 0.49 9.42 -1.43
CA ILE A 41 0.62 9.08 -2.84
C ILE A 41 -0.72 9.36 -3.50
N GLU A 42 -0.77 10.39 -4.33
CA GLU A 42 -1.96 10.73 -5.10
C GLU A 42 -2.15 9.73 -6.25
N ALA A 43 -3.39 9.44 -6.64
CA ALA A 43 -3.68 8.53 -7.77
C ALA A 43 -3.02 8.98 -9.08
N SER A 44 -2.76 10.28 -9.25
CA SER A 44 -2.05 10.83 -10.40
C SER A 44 -0.55 10.50 -10.42
N GLN A 45 0.06 10.27 -9.26
CA GLN A 45 1.47 9.88 -9.11
C GLN A 45 1.65 8.36 -9.22
N LEU A 46 0.58 7.61 -9.03
CA LEU A 46 0.59 6.17 -9.03
C LEU A 46 0.84 5.61 -10.45
N GLN A 47 1.86 4.79 -10.58
CA GLN A 47 2.21 4.11 -11.84
C GLN A 47 1.72 2.67 -11.85
N SER A 48 1.95 1.93 -10.76
CA SER A 48 1.45 0.55 -10.61
C SER A 48 1.40 0.11 -9.14
N ILE A 49 0.58 -0.91 -8.88
CA ILE A 49 0.52 -1.61 -7.57
C ILE A 49 0.49 -3.11 -7.83
N TYR A 50 1.44 -3.82 -7.23
CA TYR A 50 1.48 -5.27 -7.22
C TYR A 50 1.02 -5.79 -5.86
N LEU A 51 0.22 -6.87 -5.87
CA LEU A 51 -0.27 -7.53 -4.67
C LEU A 51 0.05 -9.03 -4.79
N THR A 52 1.01 -9.50 -4.00
CA THR A 52 1.52 -10.88 -4.10
C THR A 52 1.48 -11.54 -2.74
N ALA A 53 0.62 -12.55 -2.56
CA ALA A 53 0.59 -13.40 -1.34
C ALA A 53 0.62 -12.63 0.01
N GLY A 54 -0.07 -11.48 0.10
CA GLY A 54 -0.09 -10.64 1.30
C GLY A 54 1.05 -9.62 1.39
N GLU A 55 1.93 -9.57 0.39
CA GLU A 55 2.87 -8.48 0.15
C GLU A 55 2.31 -7.49 -0.88
N PHE A 56 2.87 -6.28 -0.88
CA PHE A 56 2.60 -5.27 -1.89
C PHE A 56 3.85 -4.54 -2.32
N GLU A 57 3.78 -4.03 -3.54
CA GLU A 57 4.71 -3.04 -4.09
C GLU A 57 3.89 -1.93 -4.75
N VAL A 58 4.14 -0.68 -4.35
CA VAL A 58 3.54 0.51 -4.94
C VAL A 58 4.63 1.28 -5.66
N ILE A 59 4.46 1.49 -6.96
CA ILE A 59 5.36 2.29 -7.80
C ILE A 59 4.70 3.64 -8.09
N ALA A 60 5.38 4.71 -7.67
CA ALA A 60 5.00 6.10 -7.90
C ALA A 60 6.28 6.94 -8.14
N ASP A 61 6.43 8.09 -7.47
CA ASP A 61 7.70 8.85 -7.44
C ASP A 61 8.84 8.10 -6.71
N GLY A 62 8.51 6.98 -6.06
CA GLY A 62 9.42 6.02 -5.46
C GLY A 62 8.78 4.63 -5.42
N ILE A 63 9.53 3.64 -4.93
CA ILE A 63 9.04 2.27 -4.75
C ILE A 63 8.81 2.02 -3.27
N TYR A 64 7.58 1.67 -2.92
CA TYR A 64 7.16 1.38 -1.56
C TYR A 64 6.76 -0.09 -1.47
N THR A 65 7.53 -0.89 -0.75
CA THR A 65 7.27 -2.32 -0.59
C THR A 65 6.93 -2.66 0.85
N GLY A 66 6.03 -3.61 1.04
CA GLY A 66 5.62 -4.02 2.37
C GLY A 66 4.75 -5.26 2.38
N SER A 67 4.22 -5.58 3.55
CA SER A 67 3.29 -6.69 3.73
C SER A 67 2.10 -6.29 4.58
N PHE A 68 0.95 -6.87 4.26
CA PHE A 68 -0.28 -6.72 5.02
C PHE A 68 -0.26 -7.61 6.26
N ALA A 69 -1.00 -7.20 7.29
CA ALA A 69 -1.25 -8.07 8.43
C ALA A 69 -1.96 -9.38 7.98
N PRO A 70 -1.68 -10.54 8.61
CA PRO A 70 -2.18 -11.85 8.15
C PRO A 70 -3.71 -11.99 8.00
N HIS A 71 -4.46 -11.15 8.71
CA HIS A 71 -5.93 -11.14 8.70
C HIS A 71 -6.53 -10.11 7.73
N THR A 72 -5.71 -9.52 6.87
CA THR A 72 -6.16 -8.54 5.87
C THR A 72 -6.95 -9.23 4.78
N ASN A 73 -8.16 -8.74 4.53
CA ASN A 73 -8.99 -9.21 3.42
C ASN A 73 -8.48 -8.65 2.09
N LEU A 74 -7.64 -9.43 1.39
CA LEU A 74 -7.05 -9.03 0.11
C LEU A 74 -8.07 -8.82 -1.02
N ASN A 75 -9.21 -9.54 -0.98
CA ASN A 75 -10.30 -9.34 -1.96
C ASN A 75 -10.97 -7.98 -1.77
N GLN A 76 -11.21 -7.59 -0.51
CA GLN A 76 -11.78 -6.27 -0.22
C GLN A 76 -10.81 -5.15 -0.57
N LEU A 77 -9.52 -5.35 -0.29
CA LEU A 77 -8.45 -4.42 -0.65
C LEU A 77 -8.39 -4.19 -2.17
N SER A 78 -8.41 -5.26 -2.97
CA SER A 78 -8.32 -5.15 -4.42
C SER A 78 -9.53 -4.43 -5.02
N CYS A 79 -10.75 -4.74 -4.55
CA CYS A 79 -11.95 -4.00 -4.93
C CYS A 79 -11.86 -2.51 -4.58
N LEU A 80 -11.34 -2.18 -3.39
CA LEU A 80 -11.19 -0.79 -2.95
C LEU A 80 -10.18 -0.02 -3.80
N LEU A 81 -9.02 -0.63 -4.10
CA LEU A 81 -8.02 -0.04 -4.97
C LEU A 81 -8.59 0.24 -6.37
N ALA A 82 -9.33 -0.73 -6.93
CA ALA A 82 -9.97 -0.57 -8.23
C ALA A 82 -11.00 0.58 -8.24
N MET A 83 -11.78 0.69 -7.17
CA MET A 83 -12.81 1.73 -7.03
C MET A 83 -12.23 3.13 -6.84
N GLU A 84 -11.21 3.27 -5.99
CA GLU A 84 -10.65 4.58 -5.61
C GLU A 84 -9.63 5.13 -6.62
N LEU A 85 -8.91 4.24 -7.33
CA LEU A 85 -7.77 4.63 -8.17
C LEU A 85 -8.05 4.44 -9.68
N GLY A 86 -9.16 3.79 -10.05
CA GLY A 86 -9.65 3.66 -11.42
C GLY A 86 -8.80 2.79 -12.35
N GLU A 87 -9.23 2.57 -13.60
CA GLU A 87 -8.69 1.60 -14.57
C GLU A 87 -7.20 1.72 -14.97
N LYS A 88 -6.45 2.70 -14.45
CA LYS A 88 -5.01 2.85 -14.74
C LYS A 88 -4.13 1.82 -14.04
N PHE A 89 -4.70 0.97 -13.20
CA PHE A 89 -3.98 0.01 -12.40
C PHE A 89 -4.01 -1.40 -13.02
N SER A 90 -2.87 -2.08 -12.98
CA SER A 90 -2.79 -3.54 -13.20
C SER A 90 -2.49 -4.19 -11.86
N VAL A 91 -3.48 -4.78 -11.18
CA VAL A 91 -3.18 -5.72 -10.08
C VAL A 91 -2.84 -7.05 -10.74
N GLN A 92 -1.59 -7.44 -10.61
CA GLN A 92 -1.18 -8.81 -10.86
C GLN A 92 -1.28 -9.58 -9.56
N PHE A 93 -2.08 -10.65 -9.58
CA PHE A 93 -2.08 -11.66 -8.53
C PHE A 93 -1.20 -12.81 -9.02
N GLU A 94 -0.11 -13.10 -8.33
CA GLU A 94 0.51 -14.42 -8.47
C GLU A 94 -0.31 -15.39 -7.61
N LEU A 95 -1.06 -16.27 -8.29
CA LEU A 95 -1.68 -17.42 -7.66
C LEU A 95 -0.59 -18.48 -7.38
N PRO A 96 -0.63 -19.15 -6.21
CA PRO A 96 0.31 -20.22 -5.87
C PRO A 96 0.18 -21.45 -6.78
#